data_AF-A0A7T7VTT0-F1
#
_entry.id   AF-A0A7T7VTT0-F1
#
_cell.length_a   1.000
_cell.length_b   1.000
_cell.length_c   1.000
_cell.angle_alpha   90.00
_cell.angle_beta   90.00
_cell.angle_gamma   90.00
#
_symmetry.space_group_name_H-M   'P 1'
#
loop_
_entity.id
_entity.type
_entity.pdbx_description
1 polymer ?
#
loop_
_entity_poly.entity_id
_entity_poly.type
_entity_poly.pdbx_seq_one_letter_code
_entity_poly.pdbx_strand_id
1 'polypeptide(L)'
;MAFRGDPAVKAELLARLREHAANGTLRFGATQWDGQGGSPLGISVQGGDSVDYAERYGYPLALGGLLDPMTAYAAPDTAEGYALRWVSSVEPGADLSAVPQRIARTMLRAMGADRLASPYYGDLLSLYEAEGHDAPPPRRAWSELRRAIEQAAAEAPPHGERQFALKACANACWPLRTSRSALTALIADWVQHAAKEHDPEFDAVEHEQAIAMLDRIYAETQPERDKGEHVDIPAIFRSRAPALAAAFELHLNRANARYIERARTVPDIVLDTLATHAS
;
A
#
# COMPACT_ATOMS: atom_id res chain seq x y z
N MET A 1 -20.61 11.42 -7.83
CA MET A 1 -21.08 10.28 -8.65
C MET A 1 -20.04 10.01 -9.73
N ALA A 2 -19.69 8.75 -9.95
CA ALA A 2 -18.63 8.37 -10.88
C ALA A 2 -18.94 8.80 -12.33
N PHE A 3 -17.89 9.19 -13.06
CA PHE A 3 -17.95 9.71 -14.44
C PHE A 3 -18.97 10.82 -14.65
N ARG A 4 -19.35 11.52 -13.57
CA ARG A 4 -20.42 12.54 -13.56
C ARG A 4 -21.78 12.02 -14.08
N GLY A 5 -21.99 10.71 -14.07
CA GLY A 5 -23.18 10.07 -14.64
C GLY A 5 -23.15 9.90 -16.17
N ASP A 6 -22.05 10.27 -16.84
CA ASP A 6 -21.97 10.28 -18.29
C ASP A 6 -21.17 9.08 -18.83
N PRO A 7 -21.82 8.14 -19.56
CA PRO A 7 -21.13 7.03 -20.21
C PRO A 7 -20.06 7.45 -21.23
N ALA A 8 -20.19 8.63 -21.86
CA ALA A 8 -19.21 9.14 -22.80
C ALA A 8 -17.88 9.46 -22.11
N VAL A 9 -17.92 10.04 -20.89
CA VAL A 9 -16.74 10.32 -20.07
C VAL A 9 -15.99 9.03 -19.72
N LYS A 10 -16.72 7.97 -19.34
CA LYS A 10 -16.14 6.63 -19.09
C LYS A 10 -15.52 6.06 -20.37
N ALA A 11 -16.24 6.14 -21.49
CA ALA A 11 -15.79 5.60 -22.77
C ALA A 11 -14.52 6.28 -23.29
N GLU A 12 -14.42 7.61 -23.16
CA GLU A 12 -13.23 8.38 -23.54
C GLU A 12 -12.01 7.98 -22.71
N LEU A 13 -12.16 7.88 -21.38
CA LEU A 13 -11.06 7.46 -20.51
C LEU A 13 -10.58 6.04 -20.84
N LEU A 14 -11.52 5.10 -21.05
CA LEU A 14 -11.19 3.74 -21.46
C LEU A 14 -10.49 3.69 -22.82
N ALA A 15 -10.95 4.47 -23.80
CA ALA A 15 -10.34 4.54 -25.12
C ALA A 15 -8.89 5.03 -25.03
N ARG A 16 -8.64 6.09 -24.26
CA ARG A 16 -7.30 6.64 -24.03
C ARG A 16 -6.35 5.62 -23.38
N LEU A 17 -6.80 4.94 -22.31
CA LEU A 17 -5.97 3.93 -21.66
C LEU A 17 -5.66 2.75 -22.58
N ARG A 18 -6.64 2.30 -23.39
CA ARG A 18 -6.45 1.23 -24.38
C ARG A 18 -5.49 1.63 -25.50
N GLU A 19 -5.55 2.88 -25.96
CA GLU A 19 -4.62 3.40 -26.96
C GLU A 19 -3.18 3.38 -26.42
N HIS A 20 -2.96 3.88 -25.21
CA HIS A 20 -1.63 3.87 -24.60
C HIS A 20 -1.11 2.46 -24.30
N ALA A 21 -2.00 1.54 -23.90
CA ALA A 21 -1.69 0.12 -23.78
C ALA A 21 -1.24 -0.49 -25.12
N ALA A 22 -2.04 -0.32 -26.18
CA ALA A 22 -1.73 -0.82 -27.52
C ALA A 22 -0.42 -0.25 -28.09
N ASN A 23 -0.09 0.99 -27.74
CA ASN A 23 1.14 1.66 -28.16
C ASN A 23 2.35 1.38 -27.25
N GLY A 24 2.19 0.60 -26.17
CA GLY A 24 3.27 0.32 -25.20
C GLY A 24 3.76 1.55 -24.42
N THR A 25 2.90 2.57 -24.30
CA THR A 25 3.22 3.85 -23.62
C THR A 25 2.57 3.96 -22.24
N LEU A 26 1.73 2.98 -21.85
CA LEU A 26 1.26 2.79 -20.49
C LEU A 26 2.38 2.15 -19.64
N ARG A 27 2.81 2.84 -18.58
CA ARG A 27 3.91 2.44 -17.69
C ARG A 27 3.37 2.24 -16.27
N PHE A 28 4.02 1.42 -15.46
CA PHE A 28 3.59 1.13 -14.09
C PHE A 28 4.67 1.52 -13.08
N GLY A 29 4.27 1.87 -11.85
CA GLY A 29 5.15 2.38 -10.81
C GLY A 29 4.73 3.77 -10.33
N ALA A 30 5.69 4.67 -10.16
CA ALA A 30 5.42 6.04 -9.72
C ALA A 30 4.53 6.79 -10.72
N THR A 31 3.69 7.68 -10.19
CA THR A 31 2.84 8.56 -11.01
C THR A 31 3.68 9.42 -11.93
N GLN A 32 3.40 9.36 -13.23
CA GLN A 32 4.20 10.03 -14.25
C GLN A 32 3.40 10.30 -15.52
N TRP A 33 3.72 11.40 -16.18
CA TRP A 33 3.30 11.75 -17.54
C TRP A 33 4.42 12.54 -18.20
N ASP A 34 4.93 12.05 -19.33
CA ASP A 34 6.04 12.70 -20.06
C ASP A 34 5.57 13.40 -21.36
N GLY A 35 4.26 13.44 -21.61
CA GLY A 35 3.68 13.95 -22.85
C GLY A 35 3.46 12.90 -23.94
N GLN A 36 4.06 11.71 -23.82
CA GLN A 36 3.94 10.60 -24.78
C GLN A 36 3.41 9.33 -24.13
N GLY A 37 3.79 9.08 -22.89
CA GLY A 37 3.36 7.96 -22.08
C GLY A 37 3.33 8.32 -20.60
N GLY A 38 2.84 7.38 -19.79
CA GLY A 38 2.67 7.65 -18.38
C GLY A 38 2.07 6.50 -17.59
N SER A 39 1.87 6.75 -16.31
CA SER A 39 1.10 5.87 -15.43
C SER A 39 -0.40 5.91 -15.77
N PRO A 40 -1.21 4.95 -15.30
CA PRO A 40 -2.66 5.01 -15.49
C PRO A 40 -3.27 6.35 -15.06
N LEU A 41 -2.91 6.87 -13.87
CA LEU A 41 -3.35 8.20 -13.45
C LEU A 41 -2.77 9.29 -14.36
N GLY A 42 -1.48 9.22 -14.68
CA GLY A 42 -0.82 10.23 -15.48
C GLY A 42 -1.40 10.37 -16.89
N ILE A 43 -1.76 9.27 -17.53
CA ILE A 43 -2.49 9.25 -18.81
C ILE A 43 -3.93 9.77 -18.66
N SER A 44 -4.58 9.42 -17.55
CA SER A 44 -5.97 9.83 -17.29
C SER A 44 -6.10 11.35 -17.21
N VAL A 45 -5.18 12.02 -16.50
CA VAL A 45 -5.23 13.48 -16.33
C VAL A 45 -4.26 14.25 -17.23
N GLN A 46 -3.38 13.56 -17.96
CA GLN A 46 -2.24 14.13 -18.68
C GLN A 46 -1.37 14.97 -17.75
N GLY A 47 -1.03 14.40 -16.59
CA GLY A 47 -0.39 15.08 -15.47
C GLY A 47 -0.01 14.11 -14.35
N GLY A 48 -0.13 14.53 -13.10
CA GLY A 48 0.23 13.68 -11.95
C GLY A 48 -0.58 13.94 -10.68
N ASP A 49 -1.74 14.61 -10.79
CA ASP A 49 -2.54 14.99 -9.64
C ASP A 49 -3.80 14.12 -9.49
N SER A 50 -3.90 13.41 -8.38
CA SER A 50 -5.08 12.64 -7.99
C SER A 50 -6.31 13.51 -7.72
N VAL A 51 -6.13 14.78 -7.36
CA VAL A 51 -7.24 15.72 -7.18
C VAL A 51 -7.95 15.95 -8.51
N ASP A 52 -7.17 16.19 -9.57
CA ASP A 52 -7.71 16.38 -10.92
C ASP A 52 -8.43 15.12 -11.42
N TYR A 53 -7.89 13.93 -11.13
CA TYR A 53 -8.57 12.67 -11.44
C TYR A 53 -9.92 12.56 -10.71
N ALA A 54 -9.94 12.86 -9.41
CA ALA A 54 -11.15 12.83 -8.59
C ALA A 54 -12.21 13.82 -9.09
N GLU A 55 -11.84 15.04 -9.45
CA GLU A 55 -12.73 16.08 -9.95
C GLU A 55 -13.26 15.78 -11.37
N ARG A 56 -12.40 15.29 -12.27
CA ARG A 56 -12.79 14.94 -13.64
C ARG A 56 -13.72 13.73 -13.67
N TYR A 57 -13.36 12.67 -12.96
CA TYR A 57 -14.02 11.37 -13.06
C TYR A 57 -14.95 11.03 -11.89
N GLY A 58 -15.10 11.91 -10.91
CA GLY A 58 -16.03 11.73 -9.80
C GLY A 58 -15.68 10.59 -8.83
N TYR A 59 -14.40 10.17 -8.80
CA TYR A 59 -13.89 9.21 -7.82
C TYR A 59 -13.56 9.95 -6.50
N PRO A 60 -13.73 9.31 -5.33
CA PRO A 60 -13.17 9.82 -4.08
C PRO A 60 -11.66 10.03 -4.21
N LEU A 61 -11.14 11.08 -3.56
CA LEU A 61 -9.72 11.45 -3.64
C LEU A 61 -8.79 10.29 -3.24
N ALA A 62 -9.12 9.56 -2.18
CA ALA A 62 -8.36 8.38 -1.76
C ALA A 62 -8.31 7.27 -2.82
N LEU A 63 -9.36 7.13 -3.64
CA LEU A 63 -9.33 6.17 -4.77
C LEU A 63 -8.48 6.69 -5.92
N GLY A 64 -8.60 7.98 -6.26
CA GLY A 64 -7.72 8.59 -7.26
C GLY A 64 -6.25 8.40 -6.92
N GLY A 65 -5.85 8.66 -5.67
CA GLY A 65 -4.47 8.45 -5.21
C GLY A 65 -4.02 6.98 -5.11
N LEU A 66 -4.94 6.02 -5.23
CA LEU A 66 -4.65 4.59 -5.13
C LEU A 66 -4.44 3.91 -6.49
N LEU A 67 -4.86 4.52 -7.60
CA LEU A 67 -4.78 3.92 -8.94
C LEU A 67 -3.36 3.45 -9.31
N ASP A 68 -2.38 4.35 -9.24
CA ASP A 68 -1.00 4.01 -9.59
C ASP A 68 -0.34 3.06 -8.56
N PRO A 69 -0.43 3.31 -7.24
CA PRO A 69 0.12 2.37 -6.26
C PRO A 69 -0.45 0.95 -6.38
N MET A 70 -1.75 0.80 -6.64
CA MET A 70 -2.35 -0.51 -6.83
C MET A 70 -1.76 -1.21 -8.06
N THR A 71 -1.73 -0.54 -9.21
CA THR A 71 -1.21 -1.14 -10.45
C THR A 71 0.29 -1.41 -10.38
N ALA A 72 1.05 -0.66 -9.56
CA ALA A 72 2.45 -0.93 -9.26
C ALA A 72 2.68 -2.23 -8.47
N TYR A 73 1.68 -2.73 -7.73
CA TYR A 73 1.77 -4.02 -7.03
C TYR A 73 1.39 -5.22 -7.90
N ALA A 74 0.82 -4.98 -9.09
CA ALA A 74 0.49 -6.05 -10.03
C ALA A 74 1.75 -6.71 -10.61
N ALA A 75 1.59 -7.93 -11.12
CA ALA A 75 2.63 -8.53 -11.95
C ALA A 75 2.75 -7.74 -13.28
N PRO A 76 3.96 -7.63 -13.86
CA PRO A 76 4.17 -6.82 -15.07
C PRO A 76 3.24 -7.18 -16.24
N ASP A 77 2.87 -8.46 -16.37
CA ASP A 77 2.01 -9.00 -17.41
C ASP A 77 0.50 -8.81 -17.15
N THR A 78 0.10 -8.40 -15.94
CA THR A 78 -1.31 -8.20 -15.56
C THR A 78 -1.67 -6.75 -15.22
N ALA A 79 -0.67 -5.89 -15.02
CA ALA A 79 -0.86 -4.49 -14.59
C ALA A 79 -1.76 -3.68 -15.53
N GLU A 80 -1.65 -3.89 -16.85
CA GLU A 80 -2.53 -3.27 -17.85
C GLU A 80 -4.00 -3.66 -17.65
N GLY A 81 -4.25 -4.96 -17.46
CA GLY A 81 -5.60 -5.48 -17.22
C GLY A 81 -6.24 -4.86 -15.99
N TYR A 82 -5.47 -4.65 -14.92
CA TYR A 82 -5.95 -3.99 -13.71
C TYR A 82 -6.26 -2.50 -13.93
N ALA A 83 -5.41 -1.78 -14.66
CA ALA A 83 -5.66 -0.37 -15.00
C ALA A 83 -6.96 -0.21 -15.83
N LEU A 84 -7.23 -1.12 -16.77
CA LEU A 84 -8.46 -1.12 -17.54
C LEU A 84 -9.68 -1.51 -16.70
N ARG A 85 -9.55 -2.54 -15.84
CA ARG A 85 -10.61 -2.98 -14.92
C ARG A 85 -11.03 -1.88 -13.95
N TRP A 86 -10.09 -1.07 -13.45
CA TRP A 86 -10.38 0.06 -12.56
C TRP A 86 -11.44 1.01 -13.11
N VAL A 87 -11.39 1.29 -14.41
CA VAL A 87 -12.35 2.15 -15.08
C VAL A 87 -13.58 1.37 -15.53
N SER A 88 -13.40 0.17 -16.09
CA SER A 88 -14.52 -0.59 -16.65
C SER A 88 -15.51 -1.10 -15.59
N SER A 89 -15.03 -1.43 -14.40
CA SER A 89 -15.84 -1.99 -13.31
C SER A 89 -16.76 -0.98 -12.60
N VAL A 90 -16.62 0.31 -12.89
CA VAL A 90 -17.43 1.37 -12.25
C VAL A 90 -18.50 1.84 -13.22
N GLU A 91 -19.78 1.76 -12.83
CA GLU A 91 -20.87 2.29 -13.63
C GLU A 91 -20.89 3.83 -13.60
N PRO A 92 -21.15 4.50 -14.74
CA PRO A 92 -21.44 5.93 -14.75
C PRO A 92 -22.59 6.24 -13.79
N GLY A 93 -22.35 7.18 -12.88
CA GLY A 93 -23.33 7.57 -11.87
C GLY A 93 -23.23 6.82 -10.55
N ALA A 94 -22.39 5.78 -10.43
CA ALA A 94 -22.23 5.04 -9.17
C ALA A 94 -21.79 5.95 -8.01
N ASP A 95 -22.30 5.67 -6.80
CA ASP A 95 -21.80 6.28 -5.57
C ASP A 95 -20.61 5.47 -5.03
N LEU A 96 -19.43 6.08 -5.09
CA LEU A 96 -18.19 5.47 -4.59
C LEU A 96 -17.82 5.97 -3.19
N SER A 97 -18.65 6.80 -2.55
CA SER A 97 -18.35 7.48 -1.27
C SER A 97 -17.88 6.51 -0.17
N ALA A 98 -18.50 5.33 -0.07
CA ALA A 98 -18.18 4.33 0.95
C ALA A 98 -17.06 3.34 0.55
N VAL A 99 -16.56 3.39 -0.69
CA VAL A 99 -15.54 2.43 -1.18
C VAL A 99 -14.22 2.55 -0.40
N PRO A 100 -13.66 3.76 -0.17
CA PRO A 100 -12.43 3.91 0.63
C PRO A 100 -12.52 3.25 2.00
N GLN A 101 -13.63 3.46 2.72
CA GLN A 101 -13.84 2.89 4.04
C GLN A 101 -13.87 1.36 4.01
N ARG A 102 -14.53 0.76 3.01
CA ARG A 102 -14.56 -0.70 2.86
C ARG A 102 -13.18 -1.28 2.58
N ILE A 103 -12.39 -0.63 1.73
CA ILE A 103 -10.99 -1.04 1.48
C ILE A 103 -10.20 -0.99 2.79
N ALA A 104 -10.26 0.14 3.50
CA ALA A 104 -9.55 0.30 4.78
C ALA A 104 -9.97 -0.78 5.80
N ARG A 105 -11.26 -1.04 5.93
CA ARG A 105 -11.81 -2.08 6.82
C ARG A 105 -11.31 -3.47 6.44
N THR A 106 -11.32 -3.82 5.15
CA THR A 106 -10.84 -5.12 4.67
C THR A 106 -9.36 -5.30 5.01
N MET A 107 -8.53 -4.29 4.75
CA MET A 107 -7.10 -4.32 5.06
C MET A 107 -6.85 -4.44 6.58
N LEU A 108 -7.51 -3.61 7.39
CA LEU A 108 -7.38 -3.64 8.85
C LEU A 108 -7.78 -5.01 9.43
N ARG A 109 -8.84 -5.62 8.91
CA ARG A 109 -9.25 -6.98 9.30
C ARG A 109 -8.25 -8.05 8.88
N ALA A 110 -7.67 -7.95 7.69
CA ALA A 110 -6.59 -8.85 7.26
C ALA A 110 -5.36 -8.75 8.17
N MET A 111 -5.17 -7.61 8.86
CA MET A 111 -4.15 -7.39 9.88
C MET A 111 -4.60 -7.77 11.31
N GLY A 112 -5.81 -8.35 11.46
CA GLY A 112 -6.37 -8.77 12.75
C GLY A 112 -6.76 -7.62 13.68
N ALA A 113 -6.89 -6.39 13.17
CA ALA A 113 -7.12 -5.19 13.97
C ALA A 113 -8.44 -5.22 14.74
N ASP A 114 -9.47 -5.90 14.23
CA ASP A 114 -10.75 -6.07 14.89
C ASP A 114 -10.66 -6.81 16.23
N ARG A 115 -9.71 -7.75 16.35
CA ARG A 115 -9.42 -8.48 17.59
C ARG A 115 -8.28 -7.84 18.38
N LEU A 116 -7.18 -7.50 17.71
CA LEU A 116 -5.91 -7.14 18.35
C LEU A 116 -5.82 -5.67 18.76
N ALA A 117 -6.53 -4.78 18.06
CA ALA A 117 -6.52 -3.35 18.31
C ALA A 117 -7.82 -2.85 19.00
N SER A 118 -8.57 -3.74 19.65
CA SER A 118 -9.74 -3.36 20.44
C SER A 118 -9.32 -2.55 21.69
N PRO A 119 -10.08 -1.49 22.08
CA PRO A 119 -11.31 -1.00 21.45
C PRO A 119 -11.08 -0.07 20.25
N TYR A 120 -9.86 0.41 20.03
CA TYR A 120 -9.52 1.46 19.07
C TYR A 120 -9.97 1.21 17.62
N TYR A 121 -10.00 -0.05 17.18
CA TYR A 121 -10.55 -0.40 15.88
C TYR A 121 -12.02 0.03 15.72
N GLY A 122 -12.85 -0.16 16.76
CA GLY A 122 -14.25 0.27 16.75
C GLY A 122 -14.39 1.80 16.72
N ASP A 123 -13.54 2.50 17.47
CA ASP A 123 -13.51 3.97 17.48
C ASP A 123 -13.11 4.53 16.10
N LEU A 124 -12.12 3.91 15.44
CA LEU A 124 -11.70 4.27 14.09
C LEU A 124 -12.83 4.08 13.07
N LEU A 125 -13.54 2.94 13.13
CA LEU A 125 -14.69 2.71 12.26
C LEU A 125 -15.79 3.75 12.49
N SER A 126 -16.04 4.12 13.75
CA SER A 126 -17.02 5.14 14.10
C SER A 126 -16.66 6.50 13.50
N LEU A 127 -15.37 6.87 13.46
CA LEU A 127 -14.92 8.08 12.77
C LEU A 127 -15.13 8.01 11.26
N TYR A 128 -14.85 6.87 10.61
CA TYR A 128 -15.11 6.72 9.17
C TYR A 128 -16.60 6.79 8.84
N GLU A 129 -17.47 6.17 9.65
CA GLU A 129 -18.92 6.23 9.46
C GLU A 129 -19.44 7.67 9.60
N ALA A 130 -18.97 8.40 10.61
CA ALA A 130 -19.32 9.80 10.81
C ALA A 130 -18.79 10.71 9.67
N GLU A 131 -17.71 10.34 8.98
CA GLU A 131 -17.16 11.11 7.85
C GLU A 131 -18.14 11.21 6.66
N GLY A 132 -19.02 10.21 6.52
CA GLY A 132 -20.05 10.15 5.48
C GLY A 132 -21.28 11.03 5.74
N HIS A 133 -21.38 11.67 6.91
CA HIS A 133 -22.51 12.50 7.30
C HIS A 133 -22.23 13.99 7.06
N ASP A 134 -23.28 14.83 7.16
CA ASP A 134 -23.20 16.28 6.94
C ASP A 134 -22.25 17.00 7.92
N ALA A 135 -22.04 16.43 9.11
CA ALA A 135 -21.12 16.93 10.13
C ALA A 135 -19.95 15.95 10.32
N PRO A 136 -18.92 15.97 9.44
CA PRO A 136 -17.80 15.05 9.54
C PRO A 136 -16.98 15.33 10.82
N PRO A 137 -16.29 14.30 11.37
CA PRO A 137 -15.48 14.48 12.57
C PRO A 137 -14.39 15.53 12.36
N PRO A 138 -14.17 16.43 13.34
CA PRO A 138 -13.12 17.43 13.23
C PRO A 138 -11.75 16.76 13.21
N ARG A 139 -10.76 17.39 12.56
CA ARG A 139 -9.36 16.91 12.51
C ARG A 139 -8.81 16.53 13.90
N ARG A 140 -9.24 17.24 14.94
CA ARG A 140 -8.85 16.97 16.33
C ARG A 140 -9.24 15.56 16.79
N ALA A 141 -10.43 15.06 16.44
CA ALA A 141 -10.89 13.73 16.83
C ALA A 141 -9.97 12.63 16.24
N TRP A 142 -9.58 12.77 14.97
CA TRP A 142 -8.62 11.88 14.31
C TRP A 142 -7.26 11.87 15.01
N SER A 143 -6.72 13.06 15.32
CA SER A 143 -5.43 13.20 16.01
C SER A 143 -5.47 12.65 17.44
N GLU A 144 -6.56 12.85 18.17
CA GLU A 144 -6.72 12.35 19.54
C GLU A 144 -6.79 10.82 19.57
N LEU A 145 -7.58 10.21 18.67
CA LEU A 145 -7.64 8.75 18.54
C LEU A 145 -6.27 8.18 18.13
N ARG A 146 -5.64 8.76 17.11
CA ARG A 146 -4.31 8.33 16.65
C ARG A 146 -3.30 8.31 17.79
N ARG A 147 -3.21 9.39 18.57
CA ARG A 147 -2.29 9.51 19.69
C ARG A 147 -2.55 8.44 20.75
N ALA A 148 -3.82 8.16 21.07
CA ALA A 148 -4.18 7.12 22.02
C ALA A 148 -3.74 5.72 21.54
N ILE A 149 -3.89 5.45 20.24
CA ILE A 149 -3.44 4.19 19.62
C ILE A 149 -1.91 4.08 19.62
N GLU A 150 -1.21 5.16 19.26
CA GLU A 150 0.27 5.20 19.27
C GLU A 150 0.84 4.93 20.66
N GLN A 151 0.21 5.49 21.71
CA GLN A 151 0.56 5.19 23.09
C GLN A 151 0.36 3.71 23.42
N ALA A 152 -0.82 3.14 23.10
CA ALA A 152 -1.08 1.72 23.31
C ALA A 152 -0.11 0.81 22.53
N ALA A 153 0.31 1.22 21.33
CA ALA A 153 1.29 0.51 20.52
C ALA A 153 2.70 0.53 21.15
N ALA A 154 3.07 1.62 21.84
CA ALA A 154 4.34 1.74 22.55
C ALA A 154 4.38 0.87 23.82
N GLU A 155 3.23 0.64 24.46
CA GLU A 155 3.08 -0.23 25.63
C GLU A 155 3.00 -1.73 25.25
N ALA A 156 2.65 -2.04 24.00
CA ALA A 156 2.60 -3.42 23.51
C ALA A 156 4.01 -4.01 23.29
N PRO A 157 4.19 -5.34 23.45
CA PRO A 157 5.47 -5.99 23.17
C PRO A 157 6.00 -5.63 21.77
N PRO A 158 7.29 -5.27 21.66
CA PRO A 158 7.88 -4.89 20.38
C PRO A 158 7.81 -6.06 19.40
N HIS A 159 7.54 -5.75 18.12
CA HIS A 159 7.45 -6.74 17.04
C HIS A 159 6.32 -7.77 17.19
N GLY A 160 5.42 -7.62 18.17
CA GLY A 160 4.25 -8.50 18.33
C GLY A 160 3.08 -8.13 17.40
N GLU A 161 2.21 -9.11 17.11
CA GLU A 161 1.00 -8.94 16.28
C GLU A 161 0.10 -7.79 16.77
N ARG A 162 -0.05 -7.66 18.09
CA ARG A 162 -0.84 -6.59 18.70
C ARG A 162 -0.28 -5.20 18.42
N GLN A 163 1.04 -5.03 18.57
CA GLN A 163 1.69 -3.76 18.26
C GLN A 163 1.52 -3.41 16.78
N PHE A 164 1.66 -4.39 15.89
CA PHE A 164 1.46 -4.21 14.46
C PHE A 164 0.03 -3.76 14.13
N ALA A 165 -0.99 -4.46 14.64
CA ALA A 165 -2.38 -4.11 14.43
C ALA A 165 -2.73 -2.69 14.95
N LEU A 166 -2.19 -2.30 16.11
CA LEU A 166 -2.34 -0.94 16.63
C LEU A 166 -1.66 0.10 15.72
N LYS A 167 -0.42 -0.15 15.26
CA LYS A 167 0.27 0.75 14.32
C LYS A 167 -0.51 0.90 13.00
N ALA A 168 -1.08 -0.18 12.48
CA ALA A 168 -1.94 -0.13 11.30
C ALA A 168 -3.18 0.76 11.53
N CYS A 169 -3.86 0.63 12.68
CA CYS A 169 -4.95 1.53 13.06
C CYS A 169 -4.50 3.00 13.16
N ALA A 170 -3.37 3.28 13.81
CA ALA A 170 -2.84 4.64 13.93
C ALA A 170 -2.51 5.26 12.56
N ASN A 171 -1.94 4.46 11.64
CA ASN A 171 -1.65 4.90 10.27
C ASN A 171 -2.91 5.09 9.43
N ALA A 172 -4.00 4.38 9.76
CA ALA A 172 -5.31 4.55 9.16
C ALA A 172 -6.11 5.75 9.74
N CYS A 173 -5.72 6.33 10.89
CA CYS A 173 -6.40 7.48 11.51
C CYS A 173 -6.25 8.80 10.74
N TRP A 174 -6.84 8.85 9.55
CA TRP A 174 -6.95 10.02 8.68
C TRP A 174 -8.31 10.04 8.00
N PRO A 175 -8.89 11.23 7.72
CA PRO A 175 -10.11 11.32 6.94
C PRO A 175 -9.88 10.82 5.50
N LEU A 176 -10.65 9.82 5.05
CA LEU A 176 -10.48 9.21 3.72
C LEU A 176 -11.06 10.07 2.60
N ARG A 177 -11.99 10.99 2.90
CA ARG A 177 -12.54 11.91 1.90
C ARG A 177 -11.52 12.95 1.45
N THR A 178 -10.62 13.35 2.34
CA THR A 178 -9.67 14.45 2.09
C THR A 178 -8.22 13.98 1.99
N SER A 179 -7.91 12.74 2.36
CA SER A 179 -6.57 12.17 2.21
C SER A 179 -6.40 11.47 0.88
N ARG A 180 -5.38 11.87 0.10
CA ARG A 180 -4.99 11.17 -1.13
C ARG A 180 -4.16 9.90 -0.89
N SER A 181 -3.54 9.75 0.29
CA SER A 181 -2.50 8.73 0.53
C SER A 181 -2.78 7.80 1.71
N ALA A 182 -3.87 7.97 2.45
CA ALA A 182 -4.18 7.14 3.61
C ALA A 182 -4.32 5.65 3.25
N LEU A 183 -5.04 5.33 2.16
CA LEU A 183 -5.17 3.95 1.69
C LEU A 183 -3.84 3.38 1.20
N THR A 184 -3.06 4.18 0.47
CA THR A 184 -1.73 3.78 -0.04
C THR A 184 -0.78 3.42 1.10
N ALA A 185 -0.76 4.24 2.17
CA ALA A 185 0.06 3.97 3.35
C ALA A 185 -0.39 2.69 4.06
N LEU A 186 -1.71 2.52 4.26
CA LEU A 186 -2.27 1.34 4.91
C LEU A 186 -1.97 0.04 4.15
N ILE A 187 -2.07 0.07 2.81
CA ILE A 187 -1.73 -1.06 1.95
C ILE A 187 -0.23 -1.34 2.01
N ALA A 188 0.60 -0.31 1.96
CA ALA A 188 2.05 -0.47 2.09
C ALA A 188 2.44 -1.13 3.42
N ASP A 189 1.81 -0.74 4.54
CA ASP A 189 2.02 -1.39 5.84
C ASP A 189 1.63 -2.86 5.82
N TRP A 190 0.46 -3.18 5.23
CA TRP A 190 -0.04 -4.55 5.13
C TRP A 190 0.89 -5.45 4.30
N VAL A 191 1.37 -4.96 3.16
CA VAL A 191 2.31 -5.67 2.29
C VAL A 191 3.67 -5.83 2.97
N GLN A 192 4.22 -4.76 3.57
CA GLN A 192 5.50 -4.82 4.29
C GLN A 192 5.46 -5.76 5.50
N HIS A 193 4.30 -5.96 6.11
CA HIS A 193 4.15 -6.90 7.21
C HIS A 193 4.41 -8.35 6.79
N ALA A 194 4.07 -8.74 5.57
CA ALA A 194 4.31 -10.10 5.07
C ALA A 194 5.78 -10.51 5.15
N ALA A 195 6.69 -9.56 4.88
CA ALA A 195 8.12 -9.77 4.99
C ALA A 195 8.60 -9.95 6.44
N LYS A 196 7.82 -9.47 7.42
CA LYS A 196 8.13 -9.49 8.86
C LYS A 196 7.45 -10.63 9.61
N GLU A 197 6.63 -11.43 8.93
CA GLU A 197 6.04 -12.62 9.52
C GLU A 197 7.12 -13.63 9.93
N HIS A 198 6.87 -14.31 11.04
CA HIS A 198 7.79 -15.28 11.61
C HIS A 198 8.13 -16.37 10.59
N ASP A 199 9.43 -16.63 10.44
CA ASP A 199 9.95 -17.71 9.61
C ASP A 199 10.29 -18.90 10.52
N PRO A 200 9.55 -20.01 10.48
CA PRO A 200 9.80 -21.15 11.34
C PRO A 200 11.13 -21.86 11.01
N GLU A 201 11.69 -21.62 9.83
CA GLU A 201 12.96 -22.18 9.35
C GLU A 201 14.15 -21.24 9.56
N PHE A 202 13.96 -20.10 10.23
CA PHE A 202 15.03 -19.16 10.58
C PHE A 202 14.71 -18.52 11.92
N ASP A 203 15.31 -19.05 12.98
CA ASP A 203 14.91 -18.69 14.34
C ASP A 203 15.47 -17.32 14.79
N ALA A 204 15.01 -16.86 15.96
CA ALA A 204 15.42 -15.57 16.49
C ALA A 204 16.93 -15.51 16.83
N VAL A 205 17.54 -16.63 17.20
CA VAL A 205 18.96 -16.71 17.53
C VAL A 205 19.80 -16.59 16.26
N GLU A 206 19.44 -17.32 15.20
CA GLU A 206 20.08 -17.21 13.89
C GLU A 206 19.94 -15.81 13.32
N HIS A 207 18.77 -15.18 13.48
CA HIS A 207 18.54 -13.79 13.09
C HIS A 207 19.47 -12.83 13.82
N GLU A 208 19.54 -12.90 15.15
CA GLU A 208 20.44 -12.07 15.95
C GLU A 208 21.91 -12.28 15.57
N GLN A 209 22.32 -13.53 15.34
CA GLN A 209 23.68 -13.86 14.91
C GLN A 209 24.00 -13.26 13.52
N ALA A 210 23.07 -13.34 12.57
CA ALA A 210 23.25 -12.80 11.23
C ALA A 210 23.37 -11.27 11.27
N ILE A 211 22.49 -10.59 12.01
CA ILE A 211 22.54 -9.13 12.19
C ILE A 211 23.84 -8.71 12.87
N ALA A 212 24.24 -9.37 13.97
CA ALA A 212 25.49 -9.05 14.66
C ALA A 212 26.74 -9.24 13.77
N MET A 213 26.74 -10.25 12.90
CA MET A 213 27.83 -10.46 11.93
C MET A 213 27.84 -9.36 10.86
N LEU A 214 26.68 -9.00 10.32
CA LEU A 214 26.56 -7.93 9.32
C LEU A 214 26.95 -6.57 9.90
N ASP A 215 26.53 -6.24 11.12
CA ASP A 215 26.90 -5.01 11.83
C ASP A 215 28.42 -4.94 12.04
N ARG A 216 29.04 -6.07 12.41
CA ARG A 216 30.50 -6.15 12.53
C ARG A 216 31.19 -5.90 11.20
N ILE A 217 30.76 -6.56 10.12
CA ILE A 217 31.33 -6.36 8.77
C ILE A 217 31.15 -4.90 8.35
N TYR A 218 29.98 -4.31 8.59
CA TYR A 218 29.67 -2.93 8.26
C TYR A 218 30.59 -1.96 9.00
N ALA A 219 30.77 -2.15 10.31
CA ALA A 219 31.64 -1.32 11.14
C ALA A 219 33.12 -1.43 10.73
N GLU A 220 33.59 -2.64 10.45
CA GLU A 220 34.98 -2.89 10.03
C GLU A 220 35.30 -2.29 8.66
N THR A 221 34.32 -2.23 7.76
CA THR A 221 34.49 -1.75 6.38
C THR A 221 34.13 -0.27 6.20
N GLN A 222 33.76 0.42 7.30
CA GLN A 222 33.45 1.84 7.29
C GLN A 222 34.59 2.71 6.74
N PRO A 223 35.87 2.51 7.11
CA PRO A 223 36.97 3.35 6.63
C PRO A 223 37.18 3.31 5.11
N GLU A 224 37.01 2.15 4.49
CA GLU A 224 37.10 1.95 3.04
C GLU A 224 35.92 2.62 2.34
N ARG A 225 34.72 2.44 2.87
CA ARG A 225 33.51 3.04 2.32
C ARG A 225 33.49 4.56 2.43
N ASP A 226 34.04 5.13 3.50
CA ASP A 226 34.19 6.58 3.65
C ASP A 226 35.16 7.19 2.63
N LYS A 227 36.09 6.39 2.08
CA LYS A 227 36.96 6.78 0.95
C LYS A 227 36.28 6.62 -0.41
N GLY A 228 35.03 6.15 -0.44
CA GLY A 228 34.30 5.85 -1.67
C GLY A 228 34.69 4.51 -2.31
N GLU A 229 35.40 3.64 -1.59
CA GLU A 229 35.72 2.31 -2.10
C GLU A 229 34.48 1.40 -2.09
N HIS A 230 34.34 0.58 -3.14
CA HIS A 230 33.26 -0.40 -3.22
C HIS A 230 33.59 -1.62 -2.36
N VAL A 231 32.74 -1.89 -1.38
CA VAL A 231 32.86 -3.06 -0.49
C VAL A 231 31.66 -3.98 -0.69
N ASP A 232 31.92 -5.23 -1.09
CA ASP A 232 30.91 -6.28 -1.20
C ASP A 232 30.68 -6.95 0.16
N ILE A 233 29.84 -6.33 0.99
CA ILE A 233 29.44 -6.84 2.31
C ILE A 233 28.85 -8.26 2.22
N PRO A 234 27.93 -8.58 1.28
CA PRO A 234 27.44 -9.94 1.09
C PRO A 234 28.54 -10.97 0.84
N ALA A 235 29.53 -10.67 -0.02
CA ALA A 235 30.64 -11.60 -0.26
C ALA A 235 31.49 -11.84 0.99
N ILE A 236 31.76 -10.77 1.78
CA ILE A 236 32.47 -10.90 3.06
C ILE A 236 31.66 -11.77 4.03
N PHE A 237 30.34 -11.59 4.10
CA PHE A 237 29.48 -12.38 4.97
C PHE A 237 29.49 -13.87 4.60
N ARG A 238 29.34 -14.19 3.31
CA ARG A 238 29.46 -15.57 2.79
C ARG A 238 30.81 -16.20 3.11
N SER A 239 31.90 -15.42 3.01
CA SER A 239 33.24 -15.92 3.31
C SER A 239 33.45 -16.19 4.80
N ARG A 240 32.87 -15.37 5.69
CA ARG A 240 33.11 -15.47 7.15
C ARG A 240 32.18 -16.47 7.84
N ALA A 241 30.94 -16.58 7.38
CA ALA A 241 29.93 -17.43 7.99
C ALA A 241 29.03 -18.08 6.92
N PRO A 242 29.56 -19.02 6.12
CA PRO A 242 28.88 -19.53 4.92
C PRO A 242 27.52 -20.15 5.22
N ALA A 243 27.39 -20.94 6.29
CA ALA A 243 26.12 -21.58 6.66
C ALA A 243 25.07 -20.54 7.11
N LEU A 244 25.48 -19.58 7.96
CA LEU A 244 24.60 -18.51 8.45
C LEU A 244 24.18 -17.57 7.32
N ALA A 245 25.10 -17.24 6.40
CA ALA A 245 24.80 -16.44 5.22
C ALA A 245 23.79 -17.15 4.30
N ALA A 246 23.98 -18.46 4.05
CA ALA A 246 23.04 -19.24 3.25
C ALA A 246 21.64 -19.31 3.88
N ALA A 247 21.56 -19.52 5.21
CA ALA A 247 20.31 -19.52 5.95
C ALA A 247 19.61 -18.13 5.90
N PHE A 248 20.37 -17.05 6.10
CA PHE A 248 19.86 -15.68 6.04
C PHE A 248 19.37 -15.29 4.64
N GLU A 249 20.11 -15.66 3.59
CA GLU A 249 19.68 -15.44 2.20
C GLU A 249 18.39 -16.22 1.87
N LEU A 250 18.27 -17.47 2.35
CA LEU A 250 17.05 -18.25 2.19
C LEU A 250 15.86 -17.62 2.93
N HIS A 251 16.08 -17.13 4.16
CA HIS A 251 15.11 -16.36 4.92
C HIS A 251 14.64 -15.11 4.17
N LEU A 252 15.58 -14.31 3.62
CA LEU A 252 15.26 -13.14 2.81
C LEU A 252 14.46 -13.50 1.55
N ASN A 253 14.80 -14.60 0.88
CA ASN A 253 14.05 -15.09 -0.27
C ASN A 253 12.61 -15.47 0.10
N ARG A 254 12.39 -16.14 1.23
CA ARG A 254 11.04 -16.46 1.73
C ARG A 254 10.27 -15.20 2.13
N ALA A 255 10.92 -14.25 2.82
CA ALA A 255 10.31 -12.97 3.18
C ALA A 255 9.90 -12.16 1.93
N ASN A 256 10.76 -12.10 0.91
CA ASN A 256 10.48 -11.47 -0.37
C ASN A 256 9.34 -12.18 -1.12
N ALA A 257 9.31 -13.52 -1.09
CA ALA A 257 8.21 -14.28 -1.70
C ALA A 257 6.87 -13.94 -1.05
N ARG A 258 6.79 -13.90 0.29
CA ARG A 258 5.58 -13.48 1.04
C ARG A 258 5.18 -12.04 0.70
N TYR A 259 6.15 -11.12 0.64
CA TYR A 259 5.92 -9.73 0.21
C TYR A 259 5.30 -9.67 -1.18
N ILE A 260 5.90 -10.36 -2.16
CA ILE A 260 5.45 -10.35 -3.56
C ILE A 260 4.07 -10.99 -3.68
N GLU A 261 3.84 -12.12 -3.01
CA GLU A 261 2.55 -12.80 -2.99
C GLU A 261 1.46 -11.86 -2.45
N ARG A 262 1.70 -11.21 -1.30
CA ARG A 262 0.75 -10.27 -0.71
C ARG A 262 0.53 -9.04 -1.59
N ALA A 263 1.60 -8.44 -2.11
CA ALA A 263 1.53 -7.31 -3.03
C ALA A 263 0.61 -7.63 -4.21
N ARG A 264 0.79 -8.79 -4.85
CA ARG A 264 0.02 -9.20 -6.02
C ARG A 264 -1.48 -9.39 -5.76
N THR A 265 -1.90 -9.56 -4.50
CA THR A 265 -3.34 -9.62 -4.16
C THR A 265 -4.00 -8.24 -4.02
N VAL A 266 -3.21 -7.16 -3.89
CA VAL A 266 -3.74 -5.80 -3.69
C VAL A 266 -4.72 -5.39 -4.80
N PRO A 267 -4.40 -5.54 -6.10
CA PRO A 267 -5.31 -5.13 -7.15
C PRO A 267 -6.67 -5.83 -7.10
N ASP A 268 -6.69 -7.14 -6.85
CA ASP A 268 -7.94 -7.90 -6.79
C ASP A 268 -8.79 -7.48 -5.58
N ILE A 269 -8.19 -7.32 -4.39
CA ILE A 269 -8.94 -6.85 -3.21
C ILE A 269 -9.59 -5.49 -3.46
N VAL A 270 -8.86 -4.56 -4.08
CA VAL A 270 -9.39 -3.22 -4.35
C VAL A 270 -10.47 -3.28 -5.43
N LEU A 271 -10.25 -4.00 -6.54
CA LEU A 271 -11.21 -4.08 -7.63
C LEU A 271 -12.48 -4.84 -7.25
N ASP A 272 -12.37 -5.89 -6.45
CA ASP A 272 -13.53 -6.60 -5.91
C ASP A 272 -14.37 -5.67 -5.03
N THR A 273 -13.71 -4.89 -4.17
CA THR A 273 -14.39 -3.89 -3.32
C THR A 273 -15.02 -2.77 -4.16
N LEU A 274 -14.40 -2.40 -5.28
CA LEU A 274 -14.92 -1.39 -6.21
C LEU A 274 -16.14 -1.92 -6.98
N ALA A 275 -16.13 -3.17 -7.40
CA ALA A 275 -17.20 -3.81 -8.18
C ALA A 275 -18.47 -4.07 -7.38
N THR A 276 -18.40 -4.32 -6.05
CA THR A 276 -19.60 -4.53 -5.20
C THR A 276 -20.53 -3.31 -5.08
N HIS A 277 -20.22 -2.17 -5.73
CA HIS A 277 -21.06 -0.95 -5.77
C HIS A 277 -21.70 -0.69 -7.12
N ALA A 278 -21.37 -1.51 -8.12
CA ALA A 278 -21.87 -1.40 -9.48
C ALA A 278 -23.19 -2.17 -9.71
N SER A 279 -23.75 -2.78 -8.66
CA SER A 279 -24.97 -3.59 -8.66
C SER A 279 -25.96 -3.09 -7.62
#